data_AF-A0A177QBX1-F1
#
_entry.id   AF-A0A177QBX1-F1
#
_cell.length_a   1.000
_cell.length_b   1.000
_cell.length_c   1.000
_cell.angle_alpha   90.00
_cell.angle_beta   90.00
_cell.angle_gamma   90.00
#
_symmetry.space_group_name_H-M   'P 1'
#
loop_
_entity.id
_entity.type
_entity.pdbx_description
1 polymer ?
#
loop_
_entity_poly.entity_id
_entity_poly.type
_entity_poly.pdbx_seq_one_letter_code
_entity_poly.pdbx_strand_id
1 'polypeptide(L)'
;MAHAVALKSKGIEYHIAEIQKAHNRVRESFFEFIWSMKVAKDDLGQDILGKELASVLAISPASLSRYLAIADCAPLMRRQKSLPPVLNTLYTLTQLHDLFRKAYGENGGLGKFNRVLQGVDKNTEADDLVSFVQEAKKRIASNAKKERERGLLDISGGQIASGDDGSALKPWKELIEGKDRFRTVFMNPDDRVLELINETSTSVNDVHDKYKIADLRTPSQTKTVQGFVYCSSEFIPAGRKLLEAAGFNYRDMFVPTTGTEGFEHIRREKVLLRGERGADQHVTLKVTEEIEPGEAGARSIAVVLGSEPRLYVFASEPIENWTCSNPDRS
;
A
#
# COMPACT_ATOMS: atom_id res chain seq x y z
N MET A 1 46.93 -51.88 -6.17
CA MET A 1 47.65 -50.57 -6.23
C MET A 1 47.48 -49.83 -7.55
N ALA A 2 47.41 -50.49 -8.72
CA ALA A 2 47.23 -49.81 -10.01
C ALA A 2 45.93 -48.98 -10.14
N HIS A 3 44.85 -49.36 -9.44
CA HIS A 3 43.59 -48.60 -9.46
C HIS A 3 43.65 -47.29 -8.65
N ALA A 4 44.51 -47.22 -7.63
CA ALA A 4 44.69 -46.02 -6.80
C ALA A 4 45.60 -44.96 -7.45
N VAL A 5 46.47 -45.37 -8.39
CA VAL A 5 47.34 -44.46 -9.14
C VAL A 5 46.59 -43.78 -10.30
N ALA A 6 45.60 -44.45 -10.90
CA ALA A 6 44.79 -43.90 -11.98
C ALA A 6 43.90 -42.71 -11.55
N LEU A 7 43.48 -42.67 -10.28
CA LEU A 7 42.66 -41.57 -9.73
C LEU A 7 43.44 -40.26 -9.53
N LYS A 8 44.78 -40.30 -9.39
CA LYS A 8 45.62 -39.11 -9.24
C LYS A 8 45.94 -38.37 -10.56
N SER A 9 45.47 -38.89 -11.71
CA SER A 9 45.81 -38.36 -13.04
C SER A 9 44.74 -37.47 -13.67
N LYS A 10 43.58 -37.29 -13.02
CA LYS A 10 42.47 -36.53 -13.58
C LYS A 10 42.47 -35.13 -13.01
N GLY A 11 42.67 -34.15 -13.89
CA GLY A 11 42.63 -32.73 -13.53
C GLY A 11 41.27 -32.30 -13.00
N ILE A 12 41.22 -31.15 -12.31
CA ILE A 12 40.00 -30.58 -11.72
C ILE A 12 38.85 -30.47 -12.73
N GLU A 13 39.15 -30.17 -14.00
CA GLU A 13 38.17 -30.05 -15.10
C GLU A 13 37.41 -31.36 -15.36
N TYR A 14 38.09 -32.51 -15.31
CA TYR A 14 37.43 -33.81 -15.45
C TYR A 14 36.43 -34.04 -14.32
N HIS A 15 36.84 -33.73 -13.08
CA HIS A 15 35.96 -33.90 -11.92
C HIS A 15 34.77 -32.94 -11.95
N ILE A 16 34.97 -31.69 -12.38
CA ILE A 16 33.89 -30.72 -12.60
C ILE A 16 32.90 -31.27 -13.65
N ALA A 17 33.38 -31.79 -14.77
CA ALA A 17 32.52 -32.32 -15.83
C ALA A 17 31.67 -33.53 -15.34
N GLU A 18 32.28 -34.46 -14.60
CA GLU A 18 31.54 -35.61 -14.04
C GLU A 18 30.51 -35.19 -12.99
N ILE A 19 30.83 -34.20 -12.14
CA ILE A 19 29.89 -33.64 -11.16
C ILE A 19 28.72 -32.96 -11.88
N GLN A 20 28.97 -32.14 -12.89
CA GLN A 20 27.93 -31.49 -13.68
C GLN A 20 27.02 -32.49 -14.39
N LYS A 21 27.59 -33.60 -14.90
CA LYS A 21 26.84 -34.69 -15.51
C LYS A 21 25.93 -35.39 -14.51
N ALA A 22 26.45 -35.71 -13.31
CA ALA A 22 25.64 -36.30 -12.24
C ALA A 22 24.50 -35.35 -11.81
N HIS A 23 24.80 -34.06 -11.65
CA HIS A 23 23.82 -33.05 -11.28
C HIS A 23 22.70 -32.91 -12.34
N ASN A 24 23.05 -32.94 -13.63
CA ASN A 24 22.06 -32.89 -14.71
C ASN A 24 21.12 -34.12 -14.70
N ARG A 25 21.65 -35.32 -14.42
CA ARG A 25 20.84 -36.54 -14.30
C ARG A 25 19.84 -36.45 -13.15
N VAL A 26 20.28 -35.98 -11.97
CA VAL A 26 19.39 -35.78 -10.82
C VAL A 26 18.22 -34.88 -11.20
N ARG A 27 18.48 -33.79 -11.91
CA ARG A 27 17.44 -32.87 -12.36
C ARG A 27 16.49 -33.51 -13.38
N GLU A 28 17.01 -34.22 -14.37
CA GLU A 28 16.18 -34.92 -15.37
C GLU A 28 15.26 -35.94 -14.70
N SER A 29 15.80 -36.78 -13.81
CA SER A 29 15.02 -37.74 -13.03
C SER A 29 13.99 -37.06 -12.13
N PHE A 30 14.30 -35.90 -11.56
CA PHE A 30 13.35 -35.14 -10.74
C PHE A 30 12.14 -34.65 -11.55
N PHE A 31 12.34 -34.12 -12.76
CA PHE A 31 11.22 -33.70 -13.61
C PHE A 31 10.47 -34.88 -14.24
N GLU A 32 11.16 -35.97 -14.56
CA GLU A 32 10.54 -37.24 -14.99
C GLU A 32 9.61 -37.80 -13.91
N PHE A 33 10.03 -37.71 -12.64
CA PHE A 33 9.23 -38.09 -11.49
C PHE A 33 7.96 -37.24 -11.37
N ILE A 34 8.07 -35.92 -11.52
CA ILE A 34 6.90 -35.00 -11.56
C ILE A 34 5.95 -35.35 -12.71
N TRP A 35 6.50 -35.64 -13.90
CA TRP A 35 5.70 -36.02 -15.06
C TRP A 35 4.95 -37.34 -14.82
N SER A 36 5.62 -38.32 -14.23
CA SER A 36 5.01 -39.62 -13.89
C SER A 36 3.85 -39.45 -12.90
N MET A 37 3.98 -38.54 -11.93
CA MET A 37 2.87 -38.20 -11.03
C MET A 37 1.68 -37.57 -11.76
N LYS A 38 1.93 -36.76 -12.79
CA LYS A 38 0.86 -36.18 -13.61
C LYS A 38 0.12 -37.24 -14.40
N VAL A 39 0.85 -38.13 -15.07
CA VAL A 39 0.25 -39.25 -15.81
C VAL A 39 -0.60 -40.11 -14.88
N ALA A 40 -0.05 -40.48 -13.71
CA ALA A 40 -0.81 -41.20 -12.70
C ALA A 40 -2.08 -40.46 -12.25
N LYS A 41 -2.01 -39.13 -12.08
CA LYS A 41 -3.16 -38.28 -11.76
C LYS A 41 -4.24 -38.33 -12.84
N ASP A 42 -3.83 -38.19 -14.09
CA ASP A 42 -4.72 -38.15 -15.25
C ASP A 42 -5.39 -39.52 -15.49
N ASP A 43 -4.67 -40.62 -15.22
CA ASP A 43 -5.16 -42.00 -15.43
C ASP A 43 -6.05 -42.54 -14.29
N LEU A 44 -5.75 -42.20 -13.03
CA LEU A 44 -6.40 -42.80 -11.85
C LEU A 44 -7.51 -41.96 -11.22
N GLY A 45 -7.62 -40.66 -11.56
CA GLY A 45 -8.60 -39.74 -10.97
C GLY A 45 -8.26 -39.30 -9.53
N GLN A 46 -8.83 -38.16 -9.09
CA GLN A 46 -8.39 -37.49 -7.84
C GLN A 46 -8.66 -38.29 -6.55
N ASP A 47 -9.72 -39.11 -6.51
CA ASP A 47 -10.14 -39.80 -5.28
C ASP A 47 -9.18 -40.92 -4.86
N ILE A 48 -8.51 -41.57 -5.82
CA ILE A 48 -7.53 -42.65 -5.59
C ILE A 48 -6.16 -42.08 -5.22
N LEU A 49 -5.76 -40.95 -5.82
CA LEU A 49 -4.43 -40.35 -5.62
C LEU A 49 -4.18 -39.86 -4.19
N GLY A 50 -5.18 -39.26 -3.54
CA GLY A 50 -4.96 -38.55 -2.28
C GLY A 50 -4.57 -39.46 -1.10
N LYS A 51 -5.06 -40.70 -1.08
CA LYS A 51 -4.87 -41.63 0.05
C LYS A 51 -3.99 -42.83 -0.27
N GLU A 52 -4.10 -43.41 -1.47
CA GLU A 52 -3.39 -44.64 -1.81
C GLU A 52 -2.01 -44.34 -2.43
N LEU A 53 -1.93 -43.42 -3.40
CA LEU A 53 -0.67 -43.12 -4.08
C LEU A 53 0.37 -42.48 -3.15
N ALA A 54 -0.05 -41.57 -2.27
CA ALA A 54 0.83 -40.96 -1.26
C ALA A 54 1.45 -42.02 -0.33
N SER A 55 0.62 -42.97 0.13
CA SER A 55 1.04 -44.07 1.00
C SER A 55 2.02 -45.01 0.30
N VAL A 56 1.69 -45.46 -0.92
CA VAL A 56 2.52 -46.39 -1.70
C VAL A 56 3.86 -45.79 -2.10
N LEU A 57 3.89 -44.50 -2.44
CA LEU A 57 5.14 -43.80 -2.78
C LEU A 57 5.95 -43.37 -1.55
N ALA A 58 5.45 -43.58 -0.33
CA ALA A 58 6.03 -43.10 0.91
C ALA A 58 6.26 -41.56 0.92
N ILE A 59 5.31 -40.81 0.38
CA ILE A 59 5.35 -39.34 0.30
C ILE A 59 4.17 -38.77 1.09
N SER A 60 4.39 -37.66 1.79
CA SER A 60 3.27 -37.00 2.48
C SER A 60 2.21 -36.50 1.48
N PRO A 61 0.91 -36.52 1.83
CA PRO A 61 -0.14 -35.95 0.97
C PRO A 61 0.12 -34.48 0.59
N ALA A 62 0.75 -33.73 1.49
CA ALA A 62 1.16 -32.35 1.25
C ALA A 62 2.23 -32.24 0.16
N SER A 63 3.27 -33.08 0.20
CA SER A 63 4.31 -33.10 -0.84
C SER A 63 3.77 -33.58 -2.18
N LEU A 64 2.91 -34.62 -2.19
CA LEU A 64 2.22 -35.07 -3.41
C LEU A 64 1.41 -33.93 -4.04
N SER A 65 0.65 -33.19 -3.23
CA SER A 65 -0.12 -32.04 -3.70
C SER A 65 0.76 -30.96 -4.35
N ARG A 66 1.95 -30.71 -3.80
CA ARG A 66 2.93 -29.76 -4.39
C ARG A 66 3.46 -30.25 -5.73
N TYR A 67 3.85 -31.52 -5.82
CA TYR A 67 4.32 -32.10 -7.07
C TYR A 67 3.26 -32.02 -8.18
N LEU A 68 2.00 -32.35 -7.86
CA LEU A 68 0.90 -32.25 -8.82
C LEU A 68 0.65 -30.80 -9.25
N ALA A 69 0.68 -29.84 -8.32
CA ALA A 69 0.55 -28.42 -8.65
C ALA A 69 1.67 -27.93 -9.59
N ILE A 70 2.89 -28.42 -9.41
CA ILE A 70 4.01 -28.15 -10.33
C ILE A 70 3.74 -28.77 -11.70
N ALA A 71 3.29 -30.01 -11.74
CA ALA A 71 3.03 -30.73 -12.98
C ALA A 71 1.87 -30.12 -13.81
N ASP A 72 0.88 -29.54 -13.14
CA ASP A 72 -0.23 -28.80 -13.76
C ASP A 72 0.22 -27.41 -14.26
N CYS A 73 1.33 -26.87 -13.77
CA CYS A 73 1.84 -25.56 -14.17
C CYS A 73 2.61 -25.63 -15.49
N ALA A 74 1.89 -25.55 -16.61
CA ALA A 74 2.46 -25.64 -17.95
C ALA A 74 3.66 -24.69 -18.21
N PRO A 75 3.67 -23.42 -17.76
CA PRO A 75 4.82 -22.54 -17.95
C PRO A 75 6.11 -23.04 -17.27
N LEU A 76 6.00 -23.67 -16.09
CA LEU A 76 7.15 -24.28 -15.41
C LEU A 76 7.63 -25.53 -16.14
N MET A 77 6.70 -26.43 -16.49
CA MET A 77 7.04 -27.67 -17.18
C MET A 77 7.72 -27.43 -18.53
N ARG A 78 7.30 -26.39 -19.28
CA ARG A 78 7.97 -25.98 -20.53
C ARG A 78 9.41 -25.51 -20.35
N ARG A 79 9.78 -25.02 -19.16
CA ARG A 79 11.12 -24.50 -18.84
C ARG A 79 11.92 -25.38 -17.89
N GLN A 80 11.52 -26.63 -17.68
CA GLN A 80 12.19 -27.58 -16.77
C GLN A 80 13.72 -27.67 -16.94
N LYS A 81 14.24 -27.48 -18.16
CA LYS A 81 15.69 -27.52 -18.44
C LYS A 81 16.49 -26.39 -17.80
N SER A 82 15.87 -25.25 -17.48
CA SER A 82 16.52 -24.08 -16.89
C SER A 82 16.20 -23.89 -15.40
N LEU A 83 15.33 -24.72 -14.83
CA LEU A 83 14.81 -24.55 -13.48
C LEU A 83 15.55 -25.43 -12.45
N PRO A 84 15.53 -25.05 -11.16
CA PRO A 84 16.14 -25.83 -10.10
C PRO A 84 15.27 -27.08 -9.81
N PRO A 85 15.86 -28.27 -9.61
CA PRO A 85 15.13 -29.50 -9.24
C PRO A 85 14.78 -29.51 -7.74
N VAL A 86 14.23 -28.41 -7.23
CA VAL A 86 13.93 -28.22 -5.80
C VAL A 86 12.43 -28.02 -5.64
N LEU A 87 11.77 -28.96 -4.94
CA LEU A 87 10.32 -28.98 -4.75
C LEU A 87 9.78 -27.66 -4.22
N ASN A 88 10.39 -27.10 -3.17
CA ASN A 88 9.91 -25.88 -2.55
C ASN A 88 10.05 -24.66 -3.48
N THR A 89 11.17 -24.52 -4.19
CA THR A 89 11.37 -23.42 -5.14
C THR A 89 10.33 -23.46 -6.26
N LEU A 90 10.14 -24.63 -6.87
CA LEU A 90 9.16 -24.80 -7.95
C LEU A 90 7.73 -24.57 -7.46
N TYR A 91 7.40 -25.05 -6.26
CA TYR A 91 6.08 -24.81 -5.68
C TYR A 91 5.85 -23.33 -5.38
N THR A 92 6.85 -22.60 -4.87
CA THR A 92 6.76 -21.14 -4.72
C THR A 92 6.48 -20.45 -6.05
N LEU A 93 7.13 -20.89 -7.14
CA LEU A 93 6.84 -20.38 -8.48
C LEU A 93 5.41 -20.72 -8.95
N THR A 94 4.88 -21.91 -8.64
CA THR A 94 3.47 -22.23 -8.95
C THR A 94 2.50 -21.29 -8.23
N GLN A 95 2.77 -21.00 -6.95
CA GLN A 95 1.94 -20.09 -6.16
C GLN A 95 2.01 -18.66 -6.72
N LEU A 96 3.17 -18.24 -7.20
CA LEU A 96 3.35 -16.94 -7.83
C LEU A 96 2.62 -16.85 -9.17
N HIS A 97 2.65 -17.90 -9.98
CA HIS A 97 1.87 -17.98 -11.21
C HIS A 97 0.37 -17.83 -10.93
N ASP A 98 -0.16 -18.58 -9.97
CA ASP A 98 -1.58 -18.47 -9.57
C ASP A 98 -1.93 -17.10 -9.00
N LEU A 99 -1.03 -16.50 -8.22
CA LEU A 99 -1.20 -15.15 -7.69
C LEU A 99 -1.36 -14.13 -8.83
N PHE A 100 -0.49 -14.19 -9.85
CA PHE A 100 -0.57 -13.29 -10.98
C PHE A 100 -1.79 -13.54 -11.87
N ARG A 101 -2.14 -14.81 -12.10
CA ARG A 101 -3.33 -15.21 -12.86
C ARG A 101 -4.60 -14.67 -12.23
N LYS A 102 -4.75 -14.82 -10.91
CA LYS A 102 -5.88 -14.27 -10.15
C LYS A 102 -5.94 -12.74 -10.19
N ALA A 103 -4.78 -12.06 -10.15
CA ALA A 103 -4.73 -10.60 -10.10
C ALA A 103 -4.85 -9.91 -11.46
N TYR A 104 -4.40 -10.55 -12.55
CA TYR A 104 -4.24 -9.90 -13.87
C TYR A 104 -4.89 -10.70 -15.02
N GLY A 105 -5.64 -11.76 -14.71
CA GLY A 105 -6.21 -12.68 -15.69
C GLY A 105 -5.17 -13.62 -16.31
N GLU A 106 -5.63 -14.55 -17.16
CA GLU A 106 -4.79 -15.59 -17.77
C GLU A 106 -3.60 -15.01 -18.55
N ASN A 107 -3.85 -14.16 -19.54
CA ASN A 107 -2.79 -13.61 -20.40
C ASN A 107 -1.88 -12.61 -19.67
N GLY A 108 -2.48 -11.68 -18.90
CA GLY A 108 -1.75 -10.66 -18.16
C GLY A 108 -0.90 -11.26 -17.02
N GLY A 109 -1.45 -12.27 -16.35
CA GLY A 109 -0.77 -13.04 -15.31
C GLY A 109 0.40 -13.83 -15.87
N LEU A 110 0.20 -14.56 -16.98
CA LEU A 110 1.26 -15.31 -17.65
C LEU A 110 2.42 -14.40 -18.10
N GLY A 111 2.11 -13.23 -18.67
CA GLY A 111 3.13 -12.27 -19.09
C GLY A 111 4.01 -11.78 -17.94
N LYS A 112 3.41 -11.50 -16.77
CA LYS A 112 4.16 -11.11 -15.55
C LYS A 112 4.96 -12.28 -14.99
N PHE A 113 4.37 -13.47 -14.93
CA PHE A 113 5.04 -14.67 -14.46
C PHE A 113 6.29 -15.00 -15.29
N ASN A 114 6.18 -14.94 -16.62
CA ASN A 114 7.31 -15.20 -17.52
C ASN A 114 8.49 -14.25 -17.30
N ARG A 115 8.25 -12.98 -16.93
CA ARG A 115 9.32 -12.03 -16.59
C ARG A 115 10.07 -12.46 -15.33
N VAL A 116 9.36 -12.97 -14.31
CA VAL A 116 10.02 -13.53 -13.12
C VAL A 116 10.85 -14.74 -13.50
N LEU A 117 10.26 -15.63 -14.28
CA LEU A 117 10.89 -16.87 -14.71
C LEU A 117 12.15 -16.62 -15.55
N GLN A 118 12.31 -15.46 -16.18
CA GLN A 118 13.56 -15.09 -16.88
C GLN A 118 14.73 -14.89 -15.92
N GLY A 119 14.48 -14.44 -14.69
CA GLY A 119 15.49 -14.27 -13.66
C GLY A 119 15.76 -15.52 -12.80
N VAL A 120 15.04 -16.62 -13.05
CA VAL A 120 15.22 -17.89 -12.32
C VAL A 120 16.17 -18.79 -13.09
N ASP A 121 17.17 -19.32 -12.39
CA ASP A 121 18.13 -20.29 -12.91
C ASP A 121 18.16 -21.58 -12.07
N LYS A 122 19.11 -22.46 -12.36
CA LYS A 122 19.25 -23.77 -11.73
C LYS A 122 19.67 -23.72 -10.25
N ASN A 123 20.17 -22.57 -9.79
CA ASN A 123 20.69 -22.37 -8.45
C ASN A 123 19.73 -21.56 -7.58
N THR A 124 18.63 -21.03 -8.14
CA THR A 124 17.65 -20.25 -7.41
C THR A 124 17.00 -21.08 -6.30
N GLU A 125 16.99 -20.55 -5.09
CA GLU A 125 16.35 -21.15 -3.92
C GLU A 125 14.99 -20.51 -3.62
N ALA A 126 14.23 -21.14 -2.73
CA ALA A 126 12.92 -20.63 -2.35
C ALA A 126 13.04 -19.27 -1.64
N ASP A 127 14.10 -19.08 -0.84
CA ASP A 127 14.34 -17.87 -0.05
C ASP A 127 14.65 -16.66 -0.95
N ASP A 128 15.32 -16.88 -2.08
CA ASP A 128 15.55 -15.85 -3.11
C ASP A 128 14.23 -15.29 -3.67
N LEU A 129 13.17 -16.10 -3.68
CA LEU A 129 11.86 -15.74 -4.20
C LEU A 129 10.95 -15.11 -3.15
N VAL A 130 11.26 -15.22 -1.85
CA VAL A 130 10.39 -14.74 -0.77
C VAL A 130 10.18 -13.22 -0.85
N SER A 131 11.26 -12.46 -1.03
CA SER A 131 11.21 -11.00 -1.17
C SER A 131 10.35 -10.59 -2.37
N PHE A 132 10.54 -11.28 -3.50
CA PHE A 132 9.79 -11.04 -4.73
C PHE A 132 8.29 -11.34 -4.57
N VAL A 133 7.94 -12.47 -3.92
CA VAL A 133 6.54 -12.84 -3.63
C VAL A 133 5.89 -11.78 -2.73
N GLN A 134 6.60 -11.32 -1.70
CA GLN A 134 6.10 -10.27 -0.81
C GLN A 134 5.87 -8.96 -1.56
N GLU A 135 6.80 -8.55 -2.42
CA GLU A 135 6.67 -7.35 -3.25
C GLU A 135 5.49 -7.47 -4.22
N ALA A 136 5.35 -8.62 -4.90
CA ALA A 136 4.23 -8.89 -5.79
C ALA A 136 2.88 -8.78 -5.05
N LYS A 137 2.75 -9.40 -3.87
CA LYS A 137 1.56 -9.28 -3.02
C LYS A 137 1.26 -7.84 -2.62
N LYS A 138 2.28 -7.09 -2.17
CA LYS A 138 2.14 -5.66 -1.81
C LYS A 138 1.64 -4.84 -3.00
N ARG A 139 2.21 -5.05 -4.18
CA ARG A 139 1.84 -4.33 -5.40
C ARG A 139 0.41 -4.64 -5.86
N ILE A 140 0.01 -5.91 -5.84
CA ILE A 140 -1.36 -6.33 -6.15
C ILE A 140 -2.35 -5.68 -5.18
N ALA A 141 -2.08 -5.75 -3.88
CA ALA A 141 -2.93 -5.15 -2.86
C ALA A 141 -3.04 -3.63 -3.01
N SER A 142 -1.92 -2.95 -3.33
CA SER A 142 -1.90 -1.51 -3.58
C SER A 142 -2.75 -1.14 -4.81
N ASN A 143 -2.63 -1.89 -5.90
CA ASN A 143 -3.43 -1.67 -7.11
C ASN A 143 -4.92 -1.88 -6.84
N ALA A 144 -5.30 -2.94 -6.13
CA ALA A 144 -6.69 -3.20 -5.76
C ALA A 144 -7.27 -2.11 -4.84
N LYS A 145 -6.45 -1.49 -3.98
CA LYS A 145 -6.86 -0.30 -3.20
C LYS A 145 -7.11 0.91 -4.11
N LYS A 146 -6.23 1.16 -5.09
CA LYS A 146 -6.37 2.26 -6.05
C LYS A 146 -7.62 2.11 -6.93
N GLU A 147 -7.89 0.90 -7.42
CA GLU A 147 -9.09 0.62 -8.21
C GLU A 147 -10.37 0.83 -7.38
N ARG A 148 -10.39 0.41 -6.11
CA ARG A 148 -11.52 0.68 -5.21
C ARG A 148 -11.70 2.17 -4.94
N GLU A 149 -10.62 2.91 -4.69
CA GLU A 149 -10.69 4.37 -4.51
C GLU A 149 -11.26 5.06 -5.75
N ARG A 150 -10.80 4.67 -6.93
CA ARG A 150 -11.33 5.16 -8.21
C ARG A 150 -12.82 4.84 -8.35
N GLY A 151 -13.23 3.60 -8.06
CA GLY A 151 -14.64 3.22 -8.09
C GLY A 151 -15.50 4.03 -7.11
N LEU A 152 -14.99 4.35 -5.91
CA LEU A 152 -15.68 5.22 -4.96
C LEU A 152 -15.82 6.66 -5.48
N LEU A 153 -14.77 7.20 -6.10
CA LEU A 153 -14.81 8.51 -6.74
C LEU A 153 -15.86 8.52 -7.86
N ASP A 154 -15.83 7.52 -8.75
CA ASP A 154 -16.77 7.37 -9.88
C ASP A 154 -18.22 7.27 -9.39
N ILE A 155 -18.51 6.47 -8.35
CA ILE A 155 -19.87 6.36 -7.76
C ILE A 155 -20.33 7.70 -7.16
N SER A 156 -19.43 8.40 -6.47
CA SER A 156 -19.77 9.71 -5.89
C SER A 156 -19.89 10.82 -6.95
N GLY A 157 -19.45 10.56 -8.19
CA GLY A 157 -19.28 11.56 -9.25
C GLY A 157 -18.24 12.62 -8.90
N GLY A 158 -17.32 12.33 -7.98
CA GLY A 158 -16.31 13.26 -7.53
C GLY A 158 -15.01 13.12 -8.30
N GLN A 159 -14.24 14.20 -8.36
CA GLN A 159 -12.95 14.25 -9.05
C GLN A 159 -11.85 14.69 -8.08
N ILE A 160 -10.64 14.16 -8.26
CA ILE A 160 -9.49 14.69 -7.52
C ILE A 160 -9.23 16.09 -8.07
N ALA A 161 -9.22 17.09 -7.17
CA ALA A 161 -8.98 18.47 -7.57
C ALA A 161 -7.63 18.58 -8.31
N SER A 162 -7.60 19.31 -9.42
CA SER A 162 -6.33 19.71 -10.02
C SER A 162 -5.61 20.64 -9.04
N GLY A 163 -4.30 20.44 -8.83
CA GLY A 163 -3.50 21.36 -8.03
C GLY A 163 -3.72 22.80 -8.51
N ASP A 164 -4.12 23.69 -7.60
CA ASP A 164 -4.33 25.11 -7.91
C ASP A 164 -2.99 25.81 -8.09
N ASP A 165 -2.95 26.74 -9.05
CA ASP A 165 -1.81 27.64 -9.26
C ASP A 165 -1.81 28.84 -8.28
N GLY A 166 -2.79 28.89 -7.37
CA GLY A 166 -2.93 29.97 -6.37
C GLY A 166 -3.46 31.28 -6.94
N SER A 167 -4.02 31.28 -8.16
CA SER A 167 -4.39 32.51 -8.86
C SER A 167 -5.66 33.20 -8.32
N ALA A 168 -6.60 32.47 -7.71
CA ALA A 168 -7.86 33.04 -7.23
C ALA A 168 -8.51 32.24 -6.08
N LEU A 169 -9.38 32.92 -5.31
CA LEU A 169 -10.29 32.27 -4.37
C LEU A 169 -11.40 31.59 -5.16
N LYS A 170 -11.58 30.28 -4.95
CA LYS A 170 -12.68 29.53 -5.57
C LYS A 170 -13.95 29.67 -4.74
N PRO A 171 -15.11 29.96 -5.35
CA PRO A 171 -16.38 29.96 -4.65
C PRO A 171 -16.67 28.61 -3.98
N TRP A 172 -17.11 28.63 -2.72
CA TRP A 172 -17.37 27.40 -1.96
C TRP A 172 -18.36 26.47 -2.66
N LYS A 173 -19.43 27.06 -3.22
CA LYS A 173 -20.47 26.35 -3.96
C LYS A 173 -19.93 25.61 -5.18
N GLU A 174 -18.98 26.19 -5.91
CA GLU A 174 -18.35 25.55 -7.08
C GLU A 174 -17.57 24.30 -6.68
N LEU A 175 -16.85 24.32 -5.56
CA LEU A 175 -16.11 23.14 -5.09
C LEU A 175 -17.05 22.00 -4.71
N ILE A 176 -18.18 22.31 -4.06
CA ILE A 176 -19.19 21.33 -3.64
C ILE A 176 -19.92 20.75 -4.85
N GLU A 177 -20.40 21.59 -5.76
CA GLU A 177 -21.14 21.19 -6.97
C GLU A 177 -20.23 20.46 -7.98
N GLY A 178 -19.00 20.95 -8.14
CA GLY A 178 -17.93 20.32 -8.92
C GLY A 178 -17.41 19.02 -8.30
N LYS A 179 -17.81 18.73 -7.05
CA LYS A 179 -17.42 17.55 -6.28
C LYS A 179 -15.90 17.35 -6.27
N ASP A 180 -15.19 18.43 -6.04
CA ASP A 180 -13.74 18.41 -5.92
C ASP A 180 -13.33 17.67 -4.64
N ARG A 181 -12.20 16.97 -4.71
CA ARG A 181 -11.72 16.09 -3.64
C ARG A 181 -10.27 16.39 -3.28
N PHE A 182 -10.04 16.64 -2.00
CA PHE A 182 -8.76 17.02 -1.41
C PHE A 182 -8.23 15.95 -0.46
N ARG A 183 -6.91 15.83 -0.37
CA ARG A 183 -6.22 14.92 0.56
C ARG A 183 -5.77 15.64 1.83
N THR A 184 -5.68 16.96 1.79
CA THR A 184 -5.32 17.79 2.94
C THR A 184 -6.25 18.98 3.01
N VAL A 185 -6.84 19.18 4.18
CA VAL A 185 -7.75 20.29 4.46
C VAL A 185 -7.20 21.09 5.62
N PHE A 186 -6.85 22.35 5.38
CA PHE A 186 -6.45 23.31 6.39
C PHE A 186 -7.58 24.31 6.62
N MET A 187 -7.98 24.50 7.87
CA MET A 187 -9.09 25.35 8.27
C MET A 187 -8.55 26.43 9.21
N ASN A 188 -8.78 27.70 8.84
CA ASN A 188 -8.45 28.86 9.67
C ASN A 188 -9.70 29.71 9.90
N PRO A 189 -10.70 29.21 10.64
CA PRO A 189 -11.89 29.98 10.95
C PRO A 189 -11.53 31.21 11.78
N ASP A 190 -12.26 32.31 11.59
CA ASP A 190 -12.15 33.45 12.49
C ASP A 190 -12.77 33.13 13.86
N ASP A 191 -12.48 34.00 14.85
CA ASP A 191 -12.95 33.78 16.21
C ASP A 191 -14.49 33.80 16.31
N ARG A 192 -15.19 34.53 15.42
CA ARG A 192 -16.67 34.57 15.39
C ARG A 192 -17.26 33.23 14.96
N VAL A 193 -16.67 32.59 13.95
CA VAL A 193 -17.05 31.25 13.52
C VAL A 193 -16.83 30.24 14.64
N LEU A 194 -15.69 30.35 15.34
CA LEU A 194 -15.37 29.46 16.46
C LEU A 194 -16.30 29.66 17.65
N GLU A 195 -16.67 30.89 17.99
CA GLU A 195 -17.65 31.21 19.03
C GLU A 195 -18.99 30.52 18.76
N LEU A 196 -19.52 30.64 17.55
CA LEU A 196 -20.78 29.98 17.14
C LEU A 196 -20.69 28.45 17.24
N ILE A 197 -19.56 27.87 16.81
CA ILE A 197 -19.33 26.43 16.90
C ILE A 197 -19.19 25.99 18.37
N ASN A 198 -18.65 26.85 19.24
CA ASN A 198 -18.45 26.54 20.65
C ASN A 198 -19.75 26.52 21.46
N GLU A 199 -20.83 27.13 20.94
CA GLU A 199 -22.14 27.11 21.59
C GLU A 199 -22.59 25.66 21.88
N THR A 200 -23.10 25.43 23.09
CA THR A 200 -23.55 24.11 23.55
C THR A 200 -24.68 23.55 22.70
N SER A 201 -25.53 24.41 22.14
CA SER A 201 -26.62 24.04 21.23
C SER A 201 -26.16 23.59 19.85
N THR A 202 -24.96 23.99 19.43
CA THR A 202 -24.45 23.66 18.10
C THR A 202 -23.88 22.25 18.10
N SER A 203 -24.53 21.32 17.41
CA SER A 203 -24.07 19.95 17.26
C SER A 203 -23.02 19.81 16.14
N VAL A 204 -22.31 18.68 16.12
CA VAL A 204 -21.38 18.33 15.02
C VAL A 204 -22.12 18.27 13.68
N ASN A 205 -23.37 17.79 13.67
CA ASN A 205 -24.18 17.70 12.45
C ASN A 205 -24.55 19.08 11.92
N ASP A 206 -24.87 20.04 12.80
CA ASP A 206 -25.18 21.42 12.36
C ASP A 206 -23.98 22.07 11.67
N VAL A 207 -22.77 21.86 12.22
CA VAL A 207 -21.52 22.32 11.62
C VAL A 207 -21.24 21.61 10.29
N HIS A 208 -21.52 20.30 10.22
CA HIS A 208 -21.36 19.50 9.01
C HIS A 208 -22.31 19.98 7.91
N ASP A 209 -23.59 20.18 8.20
CA ASP A 209 -24.59 20.60 7.24
C ASP A 209 -24.35 22.04 6.75
N LYS A 210 -23.88 22.92 7.64
CA LYS A 210 -23.54 24.31 7.30
C LYS A 210 -22.35 24.37 6.34
N TYR A 211 -21.22 23.75 6.71
CA TYR A 211 -19.99 23.94 5.95
C TYR A 211 -19.75 22.86 4.91
N LYS A 212 -20.20 21.62 5.09
CA LYS A 212 -20.02 20.50 4.14
C LYS A 212 -18.57 20.19 3.76
N ILE A 213 -17.62 20.53 4.64
CA ILE A 213 -16.17 20.29 4.41
C ILE A 213 -15.89 18.80 4.19
N ALA A 214 -16.65 17.92 4.87
CA ALA A 214 -16.52 16.48 4.72
C ALA A 214 -16.85 15.95 3.33
N ASP A 215 -17.56 16.71 2.50
CA ASP A 215 -17.86 16.34 1.12
C ASP A 215 -16.67 16.58 0.20
N LEU A 216 -15.77 17.49 0.57
CA LEU A 216 -14.61 17.87 -0.24
C LEU A 216 -13.38 16.99 -0.01
N ARG A 217 -13.47 15.93 0.79
CA ARG A 217 -12.33 15.05 1.06
C ARG A 217 -12.32 13.82 0.15
N THR A 218 -11.13 13.39 -0.22
CA THR A 218 -10.92 12.11 -0.92
C THR A 218 -11.32 10.89 -0.07
N PRO A 219 -11.69 9.76 -0.70
CA PRO A 219 -11.77 8.48 0.00
C PRO A 219 -10.39 8.05 0.53
N SER A 220 -10.33 7.52 1.75
CA SER A 220 -9.08 7.24 2.45
C SER A 220 -8.54 5.82 2.25
N GLN A 221 -8.74 5.23 1.06
CA GLN A 221 -8.38 3.84 0.76
C GLN A 221 -6.90 3.67 0.41
N THR A 222 -6.31 4.62 -0.31
CA THR A 222 -4.90 4.57 -0.76
C THR A 222 -3.95 5.37 0.11
N LYS A 223 -4.39 6.51 0.65
CA LYS A 223 -3.60 7.36 1.55
C LYS A 223 -4.49 7.91 2.66
N THR A 224 -3.84 8.26 3.76
CA THR A 224 -4.46 9.02 4.83
C THR A 224 -4.82 10.42 4.34
N VAL A 225 -6.01 10.87 4.72
CA VAL A 225 -6.48 12.24 4.50
C VAL A 225 -6.26 13.02 5.79
N GLN A 226 -5.63 14.17 5.70
CA GLN A 226 -5.27 15.00 6.85
C GLN A 226 -6.18 16.22 6.94
N GLY A 227 -6.60 16.56 8.16
CA GLY A 227 -7.39 17.73 8.49
C GLY A 227 -6.68 18.54 9.57
N PHE A 228 -6.61 19.85 9.39
CA PHE A 228 -5.94 20.77 10.30
C PHE A 228 -6.85 21.93 10.66
N VAL A 229 -6.92 22.30 11.94
CA VAL A 229 -7.60 23.52 12.40
C VAL A 229 -6.60 24.39 13.13
N TYR A 230 -6.40 25.60 12.63
CA TYR A 230 -5.59 26.63 13.28
C TYR A 230 -6.52 27.56 14.07
N CYS A 231 -6.38 27.59 15.40
CA CYS A 231 -7.25 28.38 16.27
C CYS A 231 -6.55 28.82 17.55
N SER A 232 -7.13 29.76 18.29
CA SER A 232 -6.64 30.10 19.64
C SER A 232 -6.88 28.94 20.61
N SER A 233 -6.03 28.77 21.61
CA SER A 233 -6.13 27.69 22.61
C SER A 233 -7.48 27.65 23.35
N GLU A 234 -8.12 28.81 23.57
CA GLU A 234 -9.46 28.89 24.18
C GLU A 234 -10.56 28.26 23.32
N PHE A 235 -10.34 28.13 22.01
CA PHE A 235 -11.28 27.54 21.05
C PHE A 235 -10.95 26.10 20.67
N ILE A 236 -10.07 25.40 21.40
CA ILE A 236 -9.77 23.97 21.14
C ILE A 236 -11.04 23.10 21.09
N PRO A 237 -12.04 23.25 21.99
CA PRO A 237 -13.28 22.48 21.88
C PRO A 237 -14.03 22.70 20.57
N ALA A 238 -14.15 23.96 20.13
CA ALA A 238 -14.77 24.31 18.85
C ALA A 238 -13.97 23.77 17.67
N GLY A 239 -12.64 23.90 17.69
CA GLY A 239 -11.77 23.36 16.64
C GLY A 239 -11.84 21.84 16.52
N ARG A 240 -11.97 21.12 17.64
CA ARG A 240 -12.22 19.66 17.63
C ARG A 240 -13.59 19.33 17.03
N LYS A 241 -14.64 20.08 17.39
CA LYS A 241 -15.99 19.92 16.82
C LYS A 241 -15.97 20.15 15.31
N LEU A 242 -15.21 21.15 14.83
CA LEU A 242 -15.04 21.42 13.41
C LEU A 242 -14.28 20.30 12.67
N LEU A 243 -13.19 19.75 13.26
CA LEU A 243 -12.49 18.59 12.70
C LEU A 243 -13.44 17.39 12.54
N GLU A 244 -14.23 17.12 13.58
CA GLU A 244 -15.18 16.01 13.59
C GLU A 244 -16.29 16.21 12.55
N ALA A 245 -16.83 17.43 12.42
CA ALA A 245 -17.84 17.77 11.42
C ALA A 245 -17.29 17.68 9.98
N ALA A 246 -16.01 18.02 9.79
CA ALA A 246 -15.27 17.76 8.54
C ALA A 246 -14.92 16.27 8.34
N GLY A 247 -15.23 15.43 9.32
CA GLY A 247 -15.16 13.97 9.28
C GLY A 247 -13.77 13.40 9.56
N PHE A 248 -12.93 14.15 10.26
CA PHE A 248 -11.60 13.73 10.73
C PHE A 248 -11.65 13.27 12.18
N ASN A 249 -10.91 12.22 12.50
CA ASN A 249 -10.69 11.83 13.88
C ASN A 249 -9.52 12.63 14.44
N TYR A 250 -9.72 13.35 15.55
CA TYR A 250 -8.65 14.07 16.24
C TYR A 250 -7.50 13.12 16.61
N ARG A 251 -6.26 13.55 16.42
CA ARG A 251 -5.05 12.79 16.77
C ARG A 251 -4.21 13.51 17.82
N ASP A 252 -3.69 14.67 17.48
CA ASP A 252 -2.79 15.47 18.30
C ASP A 252 -2.87 16.96 17.93
N MET A 253 -2.03 17.77 18.58
CA MET A 253 -1.93 19.21 18.30
C MET A 253 -0.48 19.67 18.37
N PHE A 254 -0.17 20.72 17.64
CA PHE A 254 1.08 21.46 17.74
C PHE A 254 0.84 22.73 18.55
N VAL A 255 1.73 22.96 19.52
CA VAL A 255 1.75 24.14 20.37
C VAL A 255 3.03 24.94 20.09
N PRO A 256 3.02 26.28 20.21
CA PRO A 256 4.22 27.08 20.09
C PRO A 256 5.29 26.59 21.08
N THR A 257 6.52 26.39 20.60
CA THR A 257 7.62 25.95 21.46
C THR A 257 8.28 27.16 22.10
N THR A 258 8.50 27.09 23.41
CA THR A 258 9.02 28.17 24.26
C THR A 258 10.31 27.78 24.98
N GLY A 259 10.80 26.56 24.75
CA GLY A 259 12.15 26.14 25.13
C GLY A 259 12.38 25.93 26.62
N THR A 260 11.36 25.97 27.46
CA THR A 260 11.50 25.74 28.91
C THR A 260 11.19 24.30 29.31
N GLU A 261 11.99 23.75 30.23
CA GLU A 261 11.65 22.50 30.91
C GLU A 261 10.58 22.80 31.99
N GLY A 262 9.30 22.62 31.65
CA GLY A 262 8.20 22.86 32.59
C GLY A 262 6.82 22.86 31.93
N PHE A 263 5.79 23.09 32.75
CA PHE A 263 4.45 23.40 32.24
C PHE A 263 4.37 24.88 31.93
N GLU A 264 3.91 25.20 30.73
CA GLU A 264 3.57 26.57 30.37
C GLU A 264 2.07 26.75 30.25
N HIS A 265 1.63 27.90 30.71
CA HIS A 265 0.22 28.25 30.69
C HIS A 265 -0.13 28.89 29.35
N ILE A 266 -0.77 28.11 28.48
CA ILE A 266 -1.28 28.56 27.19
C ILE A 266 -2.69 29.12 27.40
N ARG A 267 -2.87 30.43 27.20
CA ARG A 267 -4.14 31.15 27.39
C ARG A 267 -4.80 31.53 26.09
N ARG A 268 -4.08 32.17 25.18
CA ARG A 268 -4.60 32.73 23.91
C ARG A 268 -3.69 32.50 22.71
N GLU A 269 -2.63 31.74 22.91
CA GLU A 269 -1.70 31.41 21.86
C GLU A 269 -2.41 30.55 20.82
N LYS A 270 -1.99 30.71 19.57
CA LYS A 270 -2.54 29.91 18.47
C LYS A 270 -1.94 28.51 18.53
N VAL A 271 -2.80 27.53 18.31
CA VAL A 271 -2.46 26.10 18.25
C VAL A 271 -2.93 25.53 16.92
N LEU A 272 -2.32 24.43 16.50
CA LEU A 272 -2.72 23.69 15.31
C LEU A 272 -3.22 22.30 15.71
N LEU A 273 -4.53 22.07 15.60
CA LEU A 273 -5.13 20.76 15.81
C LEU A 273 -4.96 19.90 14.56
N ARG A 274 -4.58 18.64 14.71
CA ARG A 274 -4.49 17.67 13.62
C ARG A 274 -5.52 16.55 13.82
N GLY A 275 -6.25 16.26 12.76
CA GLY A 275 -7.08 15.08 12.64
C GLY A 275 -6.79 14.32 11.36
N GLU A 276 -7.20 13.06 11.30
CA GLU A 276 -6.99 12.23 10.13
C GLU A 276 -8.14 11.27 9.84
N ARG A 277 -8.13 10.74 8.63
CA ARG A 277 -9.03 9.68 8.18
C ARG A 277 -8.30 8.71 7.28
N GLY A 278 -8.46 7.40 7.53
CA GLY A 278 -7.85 6.35 6.73
C GLY A 278 -7.03 5.38 7.54
N ALA A 279 -6.36 4.46 6.85
CA ALA A 279 -5.46 3.52 7.49
C ALA A 279 -4.30 4.26 8.16
N ASP A 280 -4.09 3.97 9.45
CA ASP A 280 -3.02 4.48 10.30
C ASP A 280 -1.66 4.33 9.60
N GLN A 281 -1.19 5.41 8.98
CA GLN A 281 0.23 5.60 8.84
C GLN A 281 0.62 6.29 10.13
N HIS A 282 1.23 5.56 11.06
CA HIS A 282 1.98 6.17 12.14
C HIS A 282 3.05 7.05 11.51
N VAL A 283 2.72 8.31 11.23
CA VAL A 283 3.69 9.32 10.83
C VAL A 283 4.41 9.70 12.10
N THR A 284 5.55 9.06 12.35
CA THR A 284 6.45 9.50 13.41
C THR A 284 6.98 10.87 13.02
N LEU A 285 6.51 11.89 13.72
CA LEU A 285 6.92 13.27 13.52
C LEU A 285 8.40 13.41 13.90
N LYS A 286 9.25 13.63 12.89
CA LYS A 286 10.52 14.33 13.07
C LYS A 286 10.41 15.67 12.35
N VAL A 287 9.56 16.54 12.86
CA VAL A 287 9.61 17.95 12.51
C VAL A 287 10.94 18.46 13.07
N THR A 288 11.95 18.50 12.21
CA THR A 288 13.35 18.84 12.53
C THR A 288 13.71 20.24 12.04
N GLU A 289 12.75 20.91 11.40
CA GLU A 289 12.92 22.23 10.82
C GLU A 289 12.36 23.30 11.76
N GLU A 290 13.06 24.43 11.84
CA GLU A 290 12.54 25.66 12.44
C GLU A 290 11.36 26.14 11.60
N ILE A 291 10.14 25.81 12.04
CA ILE A 291 8.93 26.29 11.39
C ILE A 291 8.61 27.68 11.94
N GLU A 292 8.38 28.63 11.04
CA GLU A 292 8.00 29.98 11.41
C GLU A 292 6.75 29.99 12.31
N PRO A 293 6.70 30.82 13.37
CA PRO A 293 5.50 30.94 14.18
C PRO A 293 4.35 31.55 13.35
N GLY A 294 3.12 31.16 13.70
CA GLY A 294 1.92 31.73 13.08
C GLY A 294 1.30 30.84 12.00
N GLU A 295 0.38 31.43 11.24
CA GLU A 295 -0.43 30.71 10.24
C GLU A 295 0.42 30.12 9.11
N ALA A 296 1.44 30.86 8.65
CA ALA A 296 2.32 30.41 7.57
C ALA A 296 3.09 29.13 7.97
N GLY A 297 3.59 29.06 9.21
CA GLY A 297 4.19 27.84 9.72
C GLY A 297 3.19 26.71 9.94
N ALA A 298 1.99 27.02 10.43
CA ALA A 298 0.93 26.03 10.57
C ALA A 298 0.55 25.40 9.21
N ARG A 299 0.50 26.20 8.14
CA ARG A 299 0.32 25.70 6.76
C ARG A 299 1.51 24.86 6.31
N SER A 300 2.74 25.26 6.65
CA SER A 300 3.94 24.48 6.32
C SER A 300 3.92 23.10 6.98
N ILE A 301 3.47 23.00 8.24
CA ILE A 301 3.21 21.71 8.90
C ILE A 301 2.19 20.88 8.10
N ALA A 302 1.09 21.51 7.68
CA ALA A 302 0.07 20.82 6.89
C ALA A 302 0.60 20.36 5.52
N VAL A 303 1.55 21.08 4.90
CA VAL A 303 2.24 20.64 3.67
C VAL A 303 3.14 19.43 3.94
N VAL A 304 3.92 19.46 5.03
CA VAL A 304 4.86 18.39 5.39
C VAL A 304 4.13 17.08 5.74
N LEU A 305 3.01 17.18 6.46
CA LEU A 305 2.27 16.01 6.93
C LEU A 305 1.16 15.57 5.98
N GLY A 306 0.68 16.49 5.14
CA GLY A 306 -0.38 16.27 4.19
C GLY A 306 0.10 15.71 2.85
N SER A 307 -0.83 15.63 1.91
CA SER A 307 -0.54 15.34 0.52
C SER A 307 -1.50 16.10 -0.40
N GLU A 308 -1.10 16.28 -1.65
CA GLU A 308 -1.92 16.96 -2.65
C GLU A 308 -3.12 16.11 -3.12
N PRO A 309 -4.21 16.77 -3.56
CA PRO A 309 -4.41 18.22 -3.58
C PRO A 309 -4.84 18.78 -2.21
N ARG A 310 -4.54 20.06 -1.97
CA ARG A 310 -4.71 20.74 -0.67
C ARG A 310 -5.79 21.82 -0.74
N LEU A 311 -6.66 21.87 0.27
CA LEU A 311 -7.73 22.86 0.41
C LEU A 311 -7.47 23.73 1.64
N TYR A 312 -7.49 25.05 1.45
CA TYR A 312 -7.55 26.02 2.52
C TYR A 312 -8.98 26.57 2.62
N VAL A 313 -9.68 26.18 3.69
CA VAL A 313 -11.01 26.65 4.08
C VAL A 313 -10.92 27.88 4.99
N PHE A 314 -11.85 28.83 4.79
CA PHE A 314 -11.91 30.15 5.45
C PHE A 314 -10.81 31.11 5.00
N ALA A 315 -10.26 30.89 3.80
CA ALA A 315 -9.23 31.77 3.27
C ALA A 315 -9.75 33.20 3.02
N SER A 316 -8.96 34.20 3.40
CA SER A 316 -9.23 35.61 3.11
C SER A 316 -8.71 36.02 1.73
N GLU A 317 -7.68 35.34 1.25
CA GLU A 317 -6.92 35.61 0.03
C GLU A 317 -6.39 34.30 -0.60
N PRO A 318 -6.07 34.29 -1.90
CA PRO A 318 -5.43 33.15 -2.55
C PRO A 318 -4.02 32.90 -2.02
N ILE A 319 -3.63 31.63 -1.89
CA ILE A 319 -2.30 31.22 -1.46
C ILE A 319 -1.78 30.17 -2.45
N GLU A 320 -0.52 30.34 -2.85
CA GLU A 320 0.15 29.42 -3.77
C GLU A 320 0.14 27.97 -3.26
N ASN A 321 -0.07 27.01 -4.16
CA ASN A 321 -0.12 25.57 -3.87
C ASN A 321 -1.30 25.11 -2.99
N TRP A 322 -2.29 25.98 -2.77
CA TRP A 322 -3.54 25.68 -2.08
C TRP A 322 -4.72 26.07 -2.95
N THR A 323 -5.75 25.22 -3.01
CA THR A 323 -7.08 25.70 -3.40
C THR A 323 -7.67 26.44 -2.22
N CYS A 324 -7.91 27.73 -2.38
CA CYS A 324 -8.41 28.59 -1.31
C CYS A 324 -9.90 28.88 -1.50
N SER A 325 -10.69 28.70 -0.43
CA SER A 325 -12.13 28.97 -0.47
C SER A 325 -12.66 29.41 0.90
N ASN A 326 -13.77 30.12 0.90
CA ASN A 326 -14.40 30.64 2.11
C ASN A 326 -15.92 30.38 2.09
N PRO A 327 -16.42 29.45 2.93
CA PRO A 327 -17.85 29.15 3.02
C PRO A 327 -18.74 30.32 3.45
N ASP A 328 -18.20 31.31 4.16
CA ASP A 328 -18.99 32.45 4.67
C ASP A 328 -18.99 33.65 3.69
N ARG A 329 -18.28 33.55 2.55
CA ARG A 329 -18.26 34.57 1.48
C ARG A 329 -19.03 34.17 0.22
N SER A 330 -19.63 32.98 0.21
CA SER A 330 -20.39 32.43 -0.92
C SER A 330 -21.88 32.70 -0.83
#